data_AF-A0A0Q4XJZ0-F1
#
_entry.id   AF-A0A0Q4XJZ0-F1
#
_cell.length_a   1.000
_cell.length_b   1.000
_cell.length_c   1.000
_cell.angle_alpha   90.00
_cell.angle_beta   90.00
_cell.angle_gamma   90.00
#
_symmetry.space_group_name_H-M   'P 1'
#
loop_
_entity.id
_entity.type
_entity.pdbx_description
1 polymer ?
#
loop_
_entity_poly.entity_id
_entity_poly.type
_entity_poly.pdbx_seq_one_letter_code
_entity_poly.pdbx_strand_id
1 'polypeptide(L)'
;MADAKTVTGVRYSPAMDEKTHEQTYRGFVRFVEIGTFVVICWVLALAVGGIREAWLTAIFGVLLSGVAGTVGALSPVVGWKAPAAVAVLLLLYLFFA
;
A
#
# COMPACT_ATOMS: atom_id res chain seq x y z
N MET A 1 -20.09 -4.56 8.07
CA MET A 1 -21.06 -5.54 7.53
C MET A 1 -22.44 -4.94 7.72
N ALA A 2 -23.19 -4.69 6.65
CA ALA A 2 -24.62 -4.41 6.79
C ALA A 2 -25.28 -5.77 7.04
N ASP A 3 -25.69 -6.01 8.28
CA ASP A 3 -26.44 -7.20 8.66
C ASP A 3 -27.80 -7.14 7.96
N ALA A 4 -27.95 -7.91 6.87
CA ALA A 4 -29.16 -7.92 6.07
C ALA A 4 -30.33 -8.68 6.74
N LYS A 5 -30.19 -9.08 8.01
CA LYS A 5 -31.31 -9.64 8.79
C LYS A 5 -32.49 -8.69 8.92
N THR A 6 -32.29 -7.39 8.73
CA THR A 6 -33.32 -6.37 8.97
C THR A 6 -34.04 -5.89 7.71
N VAL A 7 -33.63 -6.30 6.50
CA VAL A 7 -34.30 -5.90 5.25
C VAL A 7 -35.07 -7.09 4.68
N THR A 8 -36.28 -7.29 5.21
CA THR A 8 -37.23 -8.29 4.72
C THR A 8 -37.58 -7.99 3.25
N GLY A 9 -37.01 -8.75 2.31
CA GLY A 9 -37.42 -8.75 0.90
C GLY A 9 -36.29 -8.65 -0.12
N VAL A 10 -35.09 -8.23 0.27
CA VAL A 10 -33.93 -8.23 -0.64
C VAL A 10 -33.17 -9.53 -0.44
N ARG A 11 -33.58 -10.60 -1.13
CA ARG A 11 -32.74 -11.79 -1.21
C ARG A 11 -31.52 -11.46 -2.06
N TYR A 12 -30.34 -11.79 -1.55
CA TYR A 12 -29.10 -11.79 -2.32
C TYR A 12 -29.34 -12.57 -3.63
N SER A 13 -29.21 -11.90 -4.78
CA SER A 13 -29.49 -12.51 -6.08
C SER A 13 -28.45 -13.59 -6.38
N PRO A 14 -28.80 -14.74 -6.99
CA PRO A 14 -27.84 -15.76 -7.43
C PRO A 14 -26.75 -15.23 -8.38
N ALA A 15 -26.98 -14.05 -9.00
CA ALA A 15 -26.03 -13.35 -9.85
C ALA A 15 -24.94 -12.58 -9.06
N MET A 16 -25.12 -12.38 -7.75
CA MET A 16 -24.10 -11.84 -6.86
C MET A 16 -23.42 -13.04 -6.18
N ASP A 17 -22.27 -13.47 -6.69
CA ASP A 17 -21.44 -14.42 -5.94
C ASP A 17 -20.71 -13.68 -4.82
N GLU A 18 -21.16 -13.89 -3.59
CA GLU A 18 -20.59 -13.32 -2.37
C GLU A 18 -19.09 -13.60 -2.26
N LYS A 19 -18.65 -14.80 -2.65
CA LYS A 19 -17.24 -15.22 -2.51
C LYS A 19 -16.34 -14.38 -3.43
N THR A 20 -16.77 -14.16 -4.66
CA THR A 20 -16.02 -13.33 -5.62
C THR A 20 -15.96 -11.87 -5.19
N HIS A 21 -17.04 -11.31 -4.63
CA HIS A 21 -17.01 -9.96 -4.06
C HIS A 21 -16.03 -9.84 -2.90
N GLU A 22 -16.07 -10.77 -1.95
CA GLU A 22 -15.16 -10.72 -0.81
C GLU A 22 -13.69 -10.87 -1.22
N GLN A 23 -13.40 -11.74 -2.19
CA GLN A 23 -12.04 -11.90 -2.72
C GLN A 23 -11.54 -10.60 -3.34
N THR A 24 -12.38 -9.93 -4.13
CA THR A 24 -12.05 -8.64 -4.75
C THR A 24 -11.84 -7.57 -3.68
N TYR A 25 -12.72 -7.50 -2.68
CA TYR A 25 -12.59 -6.55 -1.56
C TYR A 25 -11.30 -6.75 -0.78
N ARG A 26 -10.95 -7.99 -0.42
CA ARG A 26 -9.68 -8.31 0.25
C ARG A 26 -8.47 -7.90 -0.60
N GLY A 27 -8.53 -8.15 -1.91
CA GLY A 27 -7.50 -7.71 -2.85
C GLY A 27 -7.36 -6.19 -2.90
N PHE A 28 -8.49 -5.47 -2.98
CA PHE A 28 -8.53 -4.01 -2.98
C PHE A 28 -7.95 -3.40 -1.70
N VAL A 29 -8.38 -3.87 -0.52
CA VAL A 29 -7.88 -3.38 0.77
C VAL A 29 -6.36 -3.56 0.85
N ARG A 30 -5.86 -4.73 0.44
CA ARG A 30 -4.42 -5.00 0.42
C ARG A 30 -3.66 -4.12 -0.57
N PHE A 31 -4.22 -3.88 -1.76
CA PHE A 31 -3.63 -2.98 -2.75
C PHE A 31 -3.52 -1.55 -2.20
N VAL A 32 -4.59 -1.04 -1.59
CA VAL A 32 -4.61 0.30 -0.99
C VAL A 32 -3.60 0.38 0.15
N GLU A 33 -3.56 -0.61 1.05
CA GLU A 33 -2.60 -0.65 2.15
C GLU A 33 -1.15 -0.53 1.66
N ILE A 34 -0.76 -1.37 0.69
CA ILE A 34 0.59 -1.34 0.10
C ILE A 34 0.84 -0.03 -0.63
N GLY A 35 -0.12 0.42 -1.45
CA GLY A 35 -0.04 1.64 -2.23
C GLY A 35 0.16 2.89 -1.36
N THR A 36 -0.53 2.98 -0.22
CA THR A 36 -0.35 4.07 0.73
C THR A 36 1.09 4.16 1.22
N PHE A 37 1.73 3.03 1.57
CA PHE A 37 3.14 3.04 1.97
C PHE A 37 4.10 3.44 0.85
N VAL A 38 3.83 3.04 -0.40
CA VAL A 38 4.61 3.47 -1.56
C VAL A 38 4.53 4.99 -1.74
N VAL A 39 3.33 5.57 -1.64
CA VAL A 39 3.14 7.02 -1.74
C VAL A 39 3.84 7.76 -0.59
N ILE A 40 3.80 7.23 0.63
CA ILE A 40 4.57 7.77 1.76
C ILE A 40 6.07 7.79 1.42
N CYS A 41 6.61 6.72 0.84
CA CYS A 41 8.01 6.70 0.41
C CYS A 41 8.31 7.77 -0.64
N TRP A 42 7.40 8.07 -1.56
CA TRP A 42 7.60 9.11 -2.58
C TRP A 42 7.64 10.50 -1.95
N VAL A 43 6.73 10.79 -1.01
CA VAL A 43 6.75 12.06 -0.26
C VAL A 43 8.06 12.19 0.53
N LEU A 44 8.52 11.12 1.19
CA LEU A 44 9.79 11.11 1.91
C LEU A 44 10.99 11.28 0.98
N ALA A 45 10.99 10.63 -0.18
CA ALA A 45 12.04 10.78 -1.18
C ALA A 45 12.12 12.24 -1.69
N LEU A 46 10.97 12.88 -1.95
CA LEU A 46 10.93 14.30 -2.29
C LEU A 46 11.46 15.18 -1.15
N ALA A 47 11.14 14.86 0.11
CA ALA A 47 11.70 15.58 1.26
C ALA A 47 13.22 15.40 1.36
N VAL A 48 13.74 14.19 1.12
CA VAL A 48 15.19 13.92 1.04
C VAL A 48 15.84 14.73 -0.07
N GLY A 49 15.24 14.75 -1.27
CA GLY A 49 15.72 15.54 -2.40
C GLY A 49 15.74 17.03 -2.12
N GLY A 50 14.64 17.59 -1.60
CA GLY A 50 14.51 19.03 -1.38
C GLY A 50 15.23 19.57 -0.14
N ILE A 51 15.32 18.80 0.96
CA ILE A 51 15.95 19.27 2.21
C ILE A 51 17.45 18.97 2.21
N ARG A 52 17.86 17.83 1.66
CA ARG A 52 19.28 17.40 1.65
C ARG A 52 19.97 17.62 0.30
N GLU A 53 19.27 18.17 -0.69
CA GLU A 53 19.74 18.28 -2.10
C GLU A 53 20.17 16.93 -2.70
N ALA A 54 19.71 15.81 -2.11
CA ALA A 54 20.14 14.45 -2.42
C ALA A 54 19.24 13.82 -3.50
N TRP A 55 19.13 14.48 -4.66
CA TRP A 55 18.19 14.12 -5.73
C TRP A 55 18.41 12.72 -6.30
N LEU A 56 19.65 12.24 -6.39
CA LEU A 56 19.94 10.87 -6.82
C LEU A 56 19.40 9.83 -5.83
N THR A 57 19.57 10.08 -4.52
CA THR A 57 19.02 9.25 -3.46
C THR A 57 17.49 9.25 -3.48
N ALA A 58 16.88 10.41 -3.76
CA ALA A 58 15.43 10.53 -3.91
C ALA A 58 14.90 9.67 -5.06
N ILE A 59 15.52 9.73 -6.24
CA ILE A 59 15.15 8.90 -7.40
C ILE A 59 15.28 7.41 -7.03
N PHE A 60 16.38 7.02 -6.39
CA PHE A 60 16.57 5.65 -5.94
C PHE A 60 15.49 5.22 -4.94
N GLY A 61 15.10 6.09 -4.00
CA GLY A 61 14.03 5.84 -3.02
C GLY A 61 12.67 5.58 -3.68
N VAL A 62 12.33 6.33 -4.74
CA VAL A 62 11.10 6.12 -5.51
C VAL A 62 11.09 4.78 -6.23
N LEU A 63 12.21 4.43 -6.88
CA LEU A 63 12.34 3.15 -7.59
C LEU A 63 12.30 1.97 -6.61
N LEU A 64 13.04 2.08 -5.50
CA LEU A 64 13.09 1.07 -4.46
C LEU A 64 11.73 0.84 -3.80
N SER A 65 10.97 1.91 -3.53
CA SER A 65 9.61 1.78 -2.98
C SER A 65 8.65 1.14 -3.97
N GLY A 66 8.80 1.40 -5.27
CA GLY A 66 8.05 0.72 -6.34
C GLY A 66 8.29 -0.79 -6.34
N VAL A 67 9.57 -1.20 -6.36
CA VAL A 67 9.96 -2.62 -6.29
C VAL A 67 9.47 -3.26 -4.99
N ALA A 68 9.64 -2.59 -3.85
CA ALA A 68 9.17 -3.07 -2.55
C ALA A 68 7.65 -3.24 -2.52
N GLY A 69 6.90 -2.31 -3.12
CA GLY A 69 5.45 -2.40 -3.30
C GLY A 69 5.05 -3.61 -4.14
N THR A 70 5.73 -3.86 -5.27
CA THR A 70 5.49 -5.04 -6.11
C THR A 70 5.79 -6.34 -5.34
N VAL A 71 6.90 -6.41 -4.61
CA VAL A 71 7.25 -7.57 -3.77
C VAL A 71 6.19 -7.79 -2.67
N GLY A 72 5.73 -6.71 -2.03
CA GLY A 72 4.66 -6.74 -1.04
C GLY A 72 3.32 -7.22 -1.62
N ALA A 73 3.03 -6.89 -2.88
CA ALA A 73 1.83 -7.34 -3.57
C ALA A 73 1.90 -8.85 -3.90
N LEU A 74 3.08 -9.33 -4.34
CA LEU A 74 3.29 -10.73 -4.70
C LEU A 74 3.41 -11.67 -3.49
N SER A 75 3.88 -11.18 -2.33
CA SER A 75 4.06 -11.98 -1.12
C SER A 75 3.09 -11.57 0.01
N PRO A 76 2.08 -12.39 0.34
CA PRO A 76 1.15 -12.12 1.45
C PRO A 76 1.83 -12.01 2.81
N VAL A 77 2.94 -12.72 2.99
CA VAL A 77 3.70 -12.74 4.25
C VAL A 77 4.41 -11.42 4.50
N VAL A 78 4.87 -10.78 3.42
CA VAL A 78 5.57 -9.50 3.47
C VAL A 78 4.59 -8.34 3.48
N GLY A 79 3.65 -8.31 2.52
CA GLY A 79 2.61 -7.29 2.44
C GLY A 79 3.16 -5.87 2.48
N TRP A 80 2.53 -5.02 3.29
CA TRP A 80 2.91 -3.62 3.49
C TRP A 80 4.28 -3.40 4.14
N LYS A 81 4.85 -4.43 4.79
CA LYS A 81 6.13 -4.30 5.51
C LYS A 81 7.30 -3.98 4.57
N ALA A 82 7.24 -4.43 3.32
CA ALA A 82 8.27 -4.14 2.33
C ALA A 82 8.40 -2.63 2.05
N PRO A 83 7.36 -1.92 1.57
CA PRO A 83 7.46 -0.47 1.38
C PRO A 83 7.62 0.28 2.71
N ALA A 84 7.10 -0.22 3.84
CA ALA A 84 7.34 0.40 5.14
C ALA A 84 8.82 0.38 5.56
N ALA A 85 9.57 -0.69 5.26
CA ALA A 85 11.00 -0.72 5.52
C ALA A 85 11.75 0.36 4.72
N VAL A 86 11.35 0.59 3.46
CA VAL A 86 11.91 1.67 2.64
C VAL A 86 11.58 3.04 3.24
N ALA A 87 10.35 3.25 3.71
CA ALA A 87 9.96 4.48 4.39
C ALA A 87 10.82 4.76 5.64
N VAL A 88 11.09 3.73 6.45
CA VAL A 88 11.97 3.85 7.62
C VAL A 88 13.39 4.24 7.22
N LEU A 89 13.96 3.62 6.18
CA LEU A 89 15.30 3.97 5.69
C LEU A 89 15.37 5.43 5.19
N LEU A 90 14.34 5.89 4.46
CA LEU A 90 14.27 7.28 4.00
C LEU A 90 14.11 8.26 5.16
N LEU A 91 13.32 7.93 6.19
CA LEU A 91 13.23 8.72 7.42
C LEU A 91 14.58 8.80 8.14
N LEU A 92 15.25 7.67 8.32
CA LEU A 92 16.57 7.65 8.96
C LEU A 92 17.57 8.51 8.18
N TYR A 93 17.58 8.41 6.85
CA TYR A 93 18.41 9.27 6.01
C TYR A 93 18.06 10.76 6.20
N LEU A 94 16.77 11.10 6.19
CA LEU A 94 16.31 12.48 6.30
C LEU A 94 16.69 13.14 7.64
N PHE A 95 16.77 12.37 8.73
CA PHE A 95 17.07 12.92 10.05
C PHE A 95 18.55 12.80 10.46
N PHE A 96 19.29 11.82 9.94
CA PHE A 96 20.63 11.50 10.45
C PHE A 96 21.78 11.61 9.46
N ALA A 97 21.53 11.74 8.15
CA ALA A 97 22.61 12.06 7.21
C ALA A 97 22.97 13.55 7.29
#